data_AF-A0A8S8Z680-F1
#
_entry.id   AF-A0A8S8Z680-F1
#
_cell.length_a   1.000
_cell.length_b   1.000
_cell.length_c   1.000
_cell.angle_alpha   90.00
_cell.angle_beta   90.00
_cell.angle_gamma   90.00
#
_symmetry.space_group_name_H-M   'P 1'
#
loop_
_entity.id
_entity.type
_entity.pdbx_description
1 polymer ?
#
loop_
_entity_poly.entity_id
_entity_poly.type
_entity_poly.pdbx_seq_one_letter_code
_entity_poly.pdbx_strand_id
1 'polypeptide(L)'
;MLSAVVIAIAISTKLLGCGLPSILFLKNKTAGMRVGIGMISRGEVGLIVAGVGLSSGVLTGDVYTTIVLMVAVTTIITPIWLKMDYRKEVAKIE
;
A
#
# COMPACT_ATOMS: atom_id res chain seq x y z
N MET A 1 1.61 15.10 -11.27
CA MET A 1 2.20 13.94 -12.00
C MET A 1 3.08 13.09 -11.09
N LEU A 2 4.05 13.68 -10.36
CA LEU A 2 4.92 12.96 -9.43
C LEU A 2 4.16 12.06 -8.45
N SER A 3 3.08 12.56 -7.86
CA SER A 3 2.30 11.82 -6.85
C SER A 3 1.63 10.56 -7.40
N ALA A 4 1.13 10.59 -8.64
CA ALA A 4 0.52 9.41 -9.26
C ALA A 4 1.56 8.31 -9.52
N VAL A 5 2.76 8.69 -9.98
CA VAL A 5 3.88 7.75 -10.19
C VAL A 5 4.32 7.13 -8.88
N VAL A 6 4.50 7.94 -7.82
CA VAL A 6 4.88 7.47 -6.50
C VAL A 6 3.85 6.50 -5.93
N ILE A 7 2.55 6.79 -6.08
CA ILE A 7 1.47 5.89 -5.64
C ILE A 7 1.51 4.57 -6.42
N ALA A 8 1.65 4.61 -7.74
CA ALA A 8 1.71 3.41 -8.56
C ALA A 8 2.90 2.50 -8.17
N ILE A 9 4.07 3.10 -7.94
CA ILE A 9 5.27 2.39 -7.49
C ILE A 9 5.07 1.82 -6.07
N ALA A 10 4.47 2.60 -5.16
CA ALA A 10 4.22 2.17 -3.79
C ALA A 10 3.31 0.93 -3.73
N ILE A 11 2.23 0.92 -4.51
CA ILE A 11 1.30 -0.20 -4.61
C ILE A 11 1.97 -1.40 -5.27
N SER A 12 2.60 -1.20 -6.43
CA SER A 12 3.20 -2.29 -7.22
C SER A 12 4.32 -2.99 -6.43
N THR A 13 5.20 -2.22 -5.79
CA THR A 13 6.30 -2.78 -4.99
C THR A 13 5.78 -3.57 -3.79
N LYS A 14 4.67 -3.18 -3.18
CA LYS A 14 4.09 -3.92 -2.05
C LYS A 14 3.37 -5.19 -2.48
N LEU A 15 2.61 -5.13 -3.57
CA LEU A 15 1.98 -6.31 -4.14
C LEU A 15 3.00 -7.34 -4.61
N LEU A 16 4.06 -6.90 -5.29
CA LEU A 16 5.11 -7.81 -5.77
C LEU A 16 6.02 -8.26 -4.62
N GLY A 17 6.47 -7.34 -3.78
CA GLY A 17 7.44 -7.62 -2.71
C GLY A 17 6.87 -8.42 -1.54
N CYS A 18 5.61 -8.23 -1.17
CA CYS A 18 4.97 -8.99 -0.09
C CYS A 18 3.98 -10.04 -0.60
N GLY A 19 3.31 -9.80 -1.73
CA GLY A 19 2.32 -10.72 -2.30
C GLY A 19 2.93 -11.95 -2.99
N LEU A 20 3.94 -11.81 -3.84
CA LEU A 20 4.59 -12.97 -4.48
C LEU A 20 5.17 -13.99 -3.47
N PRO A 21 6.02 -13.58 -2.50
CA PRO A 21 6.58 -14.53 -1.55
C PRO A 21 5.52 -15.14 -0.64
N SER A 22 4.47 -14.39 -0.26
CA SER A 22 3.37 -14.95 0.53
C SER A 22 2.55 -15.96 -0.26
N ILE A 23 2.31 -15.75 -1.56
CA ILE A 23 1.66 -16.76 -2.42
C ILE A 23 2.49 -18.05 -2.46
N LEU A 24 3.82 -17.93 -2.61
CA LEU A 24 4.72 -19.08 -2.65
C LEU A 24 4.73 -19.83 -1.31
N PHE A 25 4.76 -19.10 -0.19
CA PHE A 25 4.85 -19.67 1.16
C PHE A 25 3.53 -20.28 1.64
N LEU A 26 2.41 -19.57 1.45
CA LEU A 26 1.07 -20.04 1.85
C LEU A 26 0.49 -21.06 0.86
N LYS A 27 1.10 -21.24 -0.33
CA LYS A 27 0.57 -22.06 -1.44
C LYS A 27 -0.88 -21.75 -1.82
N ASN A 28 -1.35 -20.55 -1.48
CA ASN A 28 -2.71 -20.09 -1.71
C ASN A 28 -2.67 -18.68 -2.29
N LYS A 29 -3.11 -18.57 -3.55
CA LYS A 29 -3.09 -17.31 -4.31
C LYS A 29 -3.95 -16.23 -3.66
N THR A 30 -5.11 -16.58 -3.14
CA THR A 30 -6.04 -15.64 -2.47
C THR A 30 -5.45 -15.16 -1.16
N ALA A 31 -4.95 -16.08 -0.32
CA ALA A 31 -4.35 -15.72 0.96
C ALA A 31 -3.10 -14.83 0.79
N GLY A 32 -2.21 -15.15 -0.17
CA GLY A 32 -1.04 -14.32 -0.46
C GLY A 32 -1.40 -12.95 -1.05
N MET A 33 -2.45 -12.87 -1.89
CA MET A 33 -2.94 -11.58 -2.39
C MET A 33 -3.48 -10.71 -1.26
N ARG A 34 -4.19 -11.27 -0.27
CA ARG A 34 -4.65 -10.54 0.92
C ARG A 34 -3.51 -9.95 1.73
N VAL A 35 -2.42 -10.71 1.90
CA VAL A 35 -1.21 -10.19 2.54
C VAL A 35 -0.64 -9.03 1.72
N GLY A 36 -0.52 -9.19 0.41
CA GLY A 36 -0.06 -8.13 -0.49
C GLY A 36 -0.89 -6.84 -0.37
N ILE A 37 -2.22 -6.96 -0.42
CA ILE A 37 -3.14 -5.82 -0.31
C ILE A 37 -3.06 -5.19 1.08
N GLY A 38 -3.07 -6.00 2.15
CA GLY A 38 -2.97 -5.53 3.53
C GLY A 38 -1.70 -4.73 3.81
N MET A 39 -0.60 -5.04 3.10
CA MET A 39 0.69 -4.36 3.25
C MET A 39 0.84 -3.07 2.41
N ILE A 40 -0.19 -2.69 1.63
CA ILE A 40 -0.20 -1.44 0.84
C ILE A 40 -0.34 -0.21 1.76
N SER A 41 -1.20 -0.30 2.78
CA SER A 41 -1.47 0.82 3.69
C SER A 41 -0.16 1.31 4.33
N ARG A 42 0.07 2.62 4.21
CA ARG A 42 1.15 3.32 4.91
C ARG A 42 0.56 4.04 6.11
N GLY A 43 1.24 3.97 7.24
CA GLY A 43 0.79 4.58 8.48
C GLY A 43 1.60 5.81 8.87
N GLU A 44 1.47 6.17 10.15
CA GLU A 44 2.13 7.30 10.81
C GLU A 44 3.65 7.34 10.56
N VAL A 45 4.32 6.18 10.54
CA VAL A 45 5.77 6.09 10.35
C VAL A 45 6.23 6.73 9.03
N GLY A 46 5.43 6.59 7.96
CA GLY A 46 5.74 7.21 6.68
C GLY A 46 5.66 8.74 6.73
N LEU A 47 4.70 9.27 7.48
CA LEU A 47 4.53 10.71 7.70
C LEU A 47 5.63 11.28 8.61
N ILE A 48 6.02 10.55 9.65
CA ILE A 48 7.11 10.93 10.55
C ILE A 48 8.41 11.05 9.77
N VAL A 49 8.77 10.05 8.95
CA VAL A 49 9.99 10.08 8.13
C VAL A 49 9.96 11.22 7.12
N ALA A 50 8.80 11.48 6.49
CA ALA A 50 8.64 12.60 5.57
C ALA A 50 8.80 13.96 6.29
N GLY A 51 8.26 14.08 7.51
CA GLY A 51 8.42 15.27 8.33
C GLY A 51 9.87 15.53 8.70
N VAL A 52 10.59 14.50 9.17
CA VAL A 52 12.03 14.59 9.46
C VAL A 52 12.83 14.94 8.20
N GLY A 53 12.48 14.38 7.04
CA GLY A 53 13.10 14.71 5.76
C GLY A 53 12.88 16.16 5.33
N LEU A 54 11.69 16.73 5.60
CA LEU A 54 11.41 18.13 5.34
C LEU A 54 12.17 19.06 6.29
N SER A 55 12.18 18.75 7.61
CA SER A 55 12.87 19.54 8.62
C SER A 55 14.40 19.52 8.48
N SER A 56 14.97 18.44 7.94
CA SER A 56 16.40 18.34 7.63
C SER A 56 16.78 18.98 6.29
N GLY A 57 15.82 19.52 5.53
CA GLY A 57 16.05 20.11 4.22
C GLY A 57 16.32 19.10 3.10
N VAL A 58 16.20 17.79 3.37
CA VAL A 58 16.40 16.71 2.39
C VAL A 58 15.22 16.61 1.43
N LEU A 59 14.00 16.90 1.90
CA LEU A 59 12.77 16.90 1.12
C LEU A 59 12.26 18.32 0.90
N THR A 60 11.75 18.59 -0.29
CA THR A 60 11.01 19.84 -0.57
C THR A 60 9.56 19.71 -0.12
N GLY A 61 8.88 20.84 0.08
CA GLY A 61 7.45 20.87 0.46
C GLY A 61 6.54 20.13 -0.53
N ASP A 62 6.88 20.15 -1.81
CA ASP A 62 6.14 19.43 -2.87
C ASP A 62 6.24 17.90 -2.70
N VAL A 63 7.43 17.41 -2.32
CA VAL A 63 7.67 15.98 -2.07
C VAL A 63 6.97 15.55 -0.79
N TYR A 64 7.01 16.37 0.27
CA TYR A 64 6.27 16.12 1.50
C TYR A 64 4.77 16.00 1.24
N THR A 65 4.18 16.97 0.53
CA THR A 65 2.76 16.95 0.14
C THR A 65 2.41 15.71 -0.67
N THR A 66 3.31 15.31 -1.58
CA THR A 66 3.16 14.08 -2.35
C THR A 66 3.13 12.82 -1.47
N ILE A 67 4.01 12.73 -0.46
CA ILE A 67 4.04 11.59 0.46
C ILE A 67 2.76 11.55 1.31
N VAL A 68 2.31 12.70 1.83
CA VAL A 68 1.05 12.79 2.58
C VAL A 68 -0.12 12.26 1.75
N LEU A 69 -0.22 12.70 0.50
CA LEU A 69 -1.27 12.27 -0.41
C LEU A 69 -1.18 10.75 -0.72
N MET A 70 0.04 10.23 -0.90
CA MET A 70 0.26 8.79 -1.07
C MET A 70 -0.19 7.97 0.15
N VAL A 71 0.12 8.43 1.37
CA VAL A 71 -0.29 7.78 2.62
C VAL A 71 -1.82 7.76 2.74
N ALA A 72 -2.49 8.88 2.48
CA ALA A 72 -3.94 8.97 2.52
C ALA A 72 -4.61 8.03 1.50
N VAL A 73 -4.15 8.07 0.24
CA VAL A 73 -4.71 7.26 -0.85
C VAL A 73 -4.52 5.76 -0.60
N THR A 74 -3.30 5.34 -0.23
CA THR A 74 -3.00 3.92 0.04
C THR A 74 -3.79 3.37 1.24
N THR A 75 -4.03 4.20 2.26
CA THR A 75 -4.83 3.84 3.44
C THR A 75 -6.30 3.65 3.11
N ILE A 76 -6.87 4.47 2.22
CA ILE A 76 -8.28 4.33 1.80
C ILE A 76 -8.46 3.15 0.85
N ILE A 77 -7.54 2.92 -0.08
CA ILE A 77 -7.64 1.84 -1.08
C ILE A 77 -7.56 0.46 -0.42
N THR A 78 -6.71 0.29 0.60
CA THR A 78 -6.46 -1.00 1.26
C THR A 78 -7.74 -1.70 1.77
N PRO A 79 -8.59 -1.09 2.62
CA PRO A 79 -9.81 -1.73 3.11
C PRO A 79 -10.83 -1.97 1.99
N ILE A 80 -10.90 -1.12 0.96
CA ILE A 80 -11.81 -1.30 -0.18
C ILE A 80 -11.42 -2.57 -0.95
N TRP A 81 -10.13 -2.72 -1.27
CA TRP A 81 -9.62 -3.89 -1.99
C TRP A 81 -9.70 -5.17 -1.16
N LEU A 82 -9.40 -5.11 0.14
CA LEU A 82 -9.58 -6.25 1.03
C LEU A 82 -11.06 -6.67 1.07
N LYS A 83 -11.99 -5.73 1.26
CA LYS A 83 -13.43 -6.04 1.29
C LYS A 83 -13.90 -6.69 -0.01
N MET A 84 -13.42 -6.22 -1.16
CA MET A 84 -13.72 -6.83 -2.46
C MET A 84 -13.16 -8.25 -2.57
N ASP A 85 -11.94 -8.51 -2.09
CA ASP A 85 -11.33 -9.83 -2.13
C ASP A 85 -12.01 -10.83 -1.18
N TYR A 86 -12.35 -10.42 0.05
CA TYR A 86 -13.09 -11.26 0.99
C TYR A 86 -14.52 -11.57 0.52
N ARG A 87 -15.20 -10.64 -0.16
CA ARG A 87 -16.54 -10.91 -0.75
C ARG A 87 -16.50 -12.06 -1.77
N LYS A 88 -15.41 -12.23 -2.52
CA LYS A 88 -15.26 -13.33 -3.50
C LYS A 88 -15.19 -14.70 -2.82
N GLU A 89 -14.75 -14.77 -1.57
CA GLU A 89 -14.70 -16.02 -0.82
C GLU A 89 -16.09 -16.40 -0.30
N VAL A 90 -16.85 -15.42 0.22
CA VAL A 90 -18.23 -15.65 0.67
C VAL A 90 -19.12 -16.16 -0.47
N ALA A 91 -19.02 -15.54 -1.65
CA ALA A 91 -19.80 -15.94 -2.84
C ALA A 91 -19.38 -17.30 -3.45
N LYS A 92 -18.30 -17.93 -2.95
CA LYS A 92 -17.85 -19.26 -3.39
C LYS A 92 -18.32 -20.38 -2.45
N ILE A 93 -18.82 -20.01 -1.28
CA ILE A 93 -19.31 -20.94 -0.24
C ILE A 93 -20.84 -21.11 -0.36
N GLU A 94 -21.54 -20.12 -0.92
CA GLU A 94 -22.94 -20.23 -1.40
C GLU A 94 -23.02 -20.94 -2.75
#